data_AF-A0ABD3XEW6-F1
#
_entry.id   AF-A0ABD3XEW6-F1
#
_cell.length_a   1.000
_cell.length_b   1.000
_cell.length_c   1.000
_cell.angle_alpha   90.00
_cell.angle_beta   90.00
_cell.angle_gamma   90.00
#
_symmetry.space_group_name_H-M   'P 1'
#
loop_
_entity.id
_entity.type
_entity.pdbx_description
1 polymer ?
#
loop_
_entity_poly.entity_id
_entity_poly.type
_entity_poly.pdbx_seq_one_letter_code
_entity_poly.pdbx_strand_id
1 'polypeptide(L)'
;MQASNIKFTAMVFFLWMWMYMFRKIDGFKCQTGDPSLWESPRKRCTLYVNWDCVQSEGESVLAKQWIKDTVPIAKWKRTSEFELINSFFVGRLERYNENGLIIKDLTTKDAGNYTLAVIYDNGTLYLEERTSPIYVPSLPSCEAQIYNETNTSHLNGRNDSIQVSPCDGRHMPEFIIGILAVLGISILVLSLTVICLCRKLNVLRNNLRKTQRQKGEELRSLTEVPGSQV
;
A
#
# COMPACT_ATOMS: atom_id res chain seq x y z
N MET A 1 15.92 -43.03 9.03
CA MET A 1 16.48 -41.68 9.27
C MET A 1 16.53 -40.80 8.00
N GLN A 2 15.63 -40.94 7.01
CA GLN A 2 15.72 -40.14 5.75
C GLN A 2 14.62 -39.07 5.55
N ALA A 3 13.57 -39.02 6.37
CA ALA A 3 12.47 -38.07 6.20
C ALA A 3 12.76 -36.63 6.70
N SER A 4 13.92 -36.39 7.32
CA SER A 4 14.30 -35.09 7.90
C SER A 4 14.81 -34.08 6.86
N ASN A 5 15.42 -34.55 5.76
CA ASN A 5 16.14 -33.66 4.85
C ASN A 5 15.22 -32.87 3.91
N ILE A 6 14.05 -33.39 3.56
CA ILE A 6 13.15 -32.74 2.58
C ILE A 6 12.58 -31.42 3.13
N LYS A 7 12.29 -31.33 4.43
CA LYS A 7 11.75 -30.11 5.05
C LYS A 7 12.76 -28.98 5.11
N PHE A 8 14.03 -29.31 5.31
CA PHE A 8 15.10 -28.32 5.37
C PHE A 8 15.37 -27.73 3.98
N THR A 9 15.41 -28.57 2.94
CA THR A 9 15.64 -28.10 1.56
C THR A 9 14.54 -27.17 1.07
N ALA A 10 13.27 -27.46 1.39
CA ALA A 10 12.15 -26.59 1.02
C ALA A 10 12.24 -25.21 1.70
N MET A 11 12.59 -25.16 2.99
CA MET A 11 12.72 -23.90 3.73
C MET A 11 13.85 -23.01 3.18
N VAL A 12 14.99 -23.62 2.85
CA VAL A 12 16.13 -22.90 2.25
C VAL A 12 15.77 -22.36 0.86
N PHE A 13 15.01 -23.12 0.07
CA PHE A 13 14.57 -22.66 -1.26
C PHE A 13 13.62 -21.47 -1.19
N PHE A 14 12.68 -21.47 -0.24
CA PHE A 14 11.78 -20.33 -0.03
C PHE A 14 12.52 -19.07 0.44
N LEU A 15 13.48 -19.20 1.36
CA LEU A 15 14.32 -18.08 1.79
C LEU A 15 15.17 -17.52 0.65
N TRP A 16 15.76 -18.40 -0.16
CA TRP A 16 16.56 -17.99 -1.32
C TRP A 16 15.71 -17.27 -2.38
N MET A 17 14.52 -17.80 -2.69
CA MET A 17 13.60 -17.16 -3.64
C MET A 17 13.09 -15.80 -3.13
N TRP A 18 12.83 -15.69 -1.81
CA TRP A 18 12.44 -14.43 -1.18
C TRP A 18 13.56 -13.38 -1.25
N MET A 19 14.81 -13.77 -0.96
CA MET A 19 15.97 -12.88 -1.11
C MET A 19 16.23 -12.49 -2.58
N TYR A 20 16.03 -13.41 -3.53
CA TYR A 20 16.20 -13.13 -4.96
C TYR A 20 15.18 -12.08 -5.46
N MET A 21 13.94 -12.15 -4.97
CA MET A 21 12.92 -11.15 -5.31
C MET A 21 13.24 -9.75 -4.74
N PHE A 22 13.90 -9.66 -3.58
CA PHE A 22 14.33 -8.37 -3.03
C PHE A 22 15.60 -7.80 -3.67
N ARG A 23 16.50 -8.66 -4.15
CA ARG A 23 17.79 -8.22 -4.72
C ARG A 23 17.67 -7.58 -6.11
N LYS A 24 16.50 -7.68 -6.76
CA LYS A 24 16.25 -7.07 -8.08
C LYS A 24 15.81 -5.60 -8.02
N ILE A 25 15.77 -5.00 -6.82
CA ILE A 25 15.35 -3.60 -6.60
C ILE A 25 16.54 -2.61 -6.66
N ASP A 26 17.78 -3.08 -6.54
CA ASP A 26 18.97 -2.20 -6.56
C ASP A 26 19.64 -2.16 -7.94
N GLY A 27 19.05 -1.36 -8.84
CA GLY A 27 19.49 -1.23 -10.23
C GLY A 27 19.69 0.20 -10.70
N PHE A 28 20.35 1.07 -9.93
CA PHE A 28 20.81 2.37 -10.44
C PHE A 28 22.29 2.60 -10.11
N LYS A 29 23.14 2.51 -11.13
CA LYS A 29 24.50 3.04 -11.12
C LYS A 29 24.48 4.41 -11.79
N CYS A 30 24.77 5.47 -11.03
CA CYS A 30 25.06 6.78 -11.61
C CYS A 30 26.54 6.87 -11.96
N GLN A 31 26.84 7.12 -13.23
CA GLN A 31 28.17 7.54 -13.69
C GLN A 31 28.41 8.98 -13.24
N THR A 32 29.46 9.21 -12.47
CA THR A 32 29.91 10.56 -12.06
C THR A 32 30.73 11.19 -13.18
N GLY A 33 30.14 12.15 -13.89
CA GLY A 33 30.85 13.09 -14.77
C GLY A 33 31.28 14.35 -14.02
N ASP A 34 32.33 14.99 -14.52
CA ASP A 34 33.12 16.08 -13.94
C ASP A 34 32.29 17.32 -13.49
N PRO A 35 32.45 17.86 -12.26
CA PRO A 35 31.55 18.88 -11.69
C PRO A 35 31.75 20.32 -12.19
N SER A 36 32.70 20.59 -13.08
CA SER A 36 33.23 21.94 -13.28
C SER A 36 32.65 22.75 -14.46
N LEU A 37 31.63 22.25 -15.19
CA LEU A 37 31.24 22.83 -16.49
C LEU A 37 29.74 23.12 -16.72
N TRP A 38 28.90 23.19 -15.68
CA TRP A 38 27.45 23.40 -15.89
C TRP A 38 26.83 24.39 -14.88
N GLU A 39 26.83 25.68 -15.20
CA GLU A 39 25.70 26.55 -14.82
C GLU A 39 24.53 26.22 -15.77
N SER A 40 23.97 25.02 -15.60
CA SER A 40 22.78 24.58 -16.32
C SER A 40 21.58 25.38 -15.80
N PRO A 41 20.68 25.88 -16.68
CA PRO A 41 19.46 26.57 -16.26
C PRO A 41 18.73 25.72 -15.22
N ARG A 42 18.48 26.29 -14.04
CA ARG A 42 17.83 25.60 -12.92
C ARG A 42 16.56 24.90 -13.43
N LYS A 43 16.59 23.57 -13.45
CA LYS A 43 15.42 22.78 -13.82
C LYS A 43 14.30 23.11 -12.82
N ARG A 44 13.20 23.67 -13.34
CA ARG A 44 12.03 24.02 -12.53
C ARG A 44 11.13 22.79 -12.42
N CYS A 45 10.90 22.32 -11.20
CA CYS A 45 9.97 21.22 -10.94
C CYS A 45 8.54 21.75 -10.83
N THR A 46 7.59 21.01 -11.39
CA THR A 46 6.16 21.34 -11.36
C THR A 46 5.38 20.15 -10.81
N LEU A 47 4.50 20.38 -9.82
CA LEU A 47 3.57 19.39 -9.29
C LEU A 47 2.20 19.63 -9.89
N TYR A 48 1.59 18.56 -10.37
CA TYR A 48 0.18 18.53 -10.75
C TYR A 48 -0.58 17.74 -9.69
N VAL A 49 -1.57 18.36 -9.05
CA VAL A 49 -2.46 17.68 -8.13
C VAL A 49 -3.85 17.78 -8.70
N ASN A 50 -4.44 16.65 -9.06
CA ASN A 50 -5.78 16.59 -9.63
C ASN A 50 -6.68 15.67 -8.80
N TRP A 51 -7.95 16.04 -8.68
CA TRP A 51 -8.97 15.33 -7.91
C TRP A 51 -10.19 15.05 -8.82
N ASP A 52 -9.95 14.32 -9.92
CA ASP A 52 -11.00 14.00 -10.92
C ASP A 52 -12.12 13.10 -10.37
N CYS A 53 -11.92 12.52 -9.18
CA CYS A 53 -12.88 11.63 -8.55
C CYS A 53 -14.04 12.36 -7.85
N VAL A 54 -13.98 13.69 -7.72
CA VAL A 54 -15.06 14.46 -7.10
C VAL A 54 -16.11 14.79 -8.14
N GLN A 55 -17.04 13.86 -8.35
CA GLN A 55 -18.30 14.11 -9.05
C GLN A 55 -19.45 13.93 -8.07
N SER A 56 -20.12 15.03 -7.73
CA SER A 56 -21.46 14.97 -7.12
C SER A 56 -22.49 15.13 -8.24
N GLU A 57 -23.06 14.03 -8.70
CA GLU A 57 -24.20 14.13 -9.61
C GLU A 57 -25.36 14.85 -8.89
N GLY A 58 -25.74 16.02 -9.40
CA GLY A 58 -26.93 16.76 -8.96
C GLY A 58 -26.74 17.80 -7.86
N GLU A 59 -25.56 17.91 -7.24
CA GLU A 59 -25.28 18.97 -6.26
C GLU A 59 -24.49 20.12 -6.87
N SER A 60 -24.92 21.35 -6.61
CA SER A 60 -24.24 22.54 -7.10
C SER A 60 -23.10 22.94 -6.15
N VAL A 61 -21.87 23.00 -6.67
CA VAL A 61 -20.66 23.33 -5.88
C VAL A 61 -20.55 24.83 -5.62
N LEU A 62 -20.64 25.26 -4.37
CA LEU A 62 -20.56 26.67 -3.96
C LEU A 62 -19.12 27.19 -4.01
N ALA A 63 -18.20 26.40 -3.47
CA ALA A 63 -16.79 26.75 -3.36
C ALA A 63 -15.89 25.52 -3.27
N LYS A 64 -14.63 25.70 -3.62
CA LYS A 64 -13.55 24.73 -3.46
C LYS A 64 -12.40 25.38 -2.70
N GLN A 65 -11.74 24.64 -1.84
CA GLN A 65 -10.57 25.12 -1.09
C GLN A 65 -9.50 24.05 -1.10
N TRP A 66 -8.29 24.43 -1.49
CA TRP A 66 -7.14 23.57 -1.43
C TRP A 66 -6.36 23.87 -0.16
N ILE A 67 -5.97 22.83 0.55
CA ILE A 67 -5.33 22.88 1.86
C ILE A 67 -4.04 22.07 1.76
N LYS A 68 -2.93 22.64 2.23
CA LYS A 68 -1.69 21.91 2.42
C LYS A 68 -1.51 21.64 3.91
N ASP A 69 -1.46 20.38 4.28
CA ASP A 69 -1.45 19.88 5.65
C ASP A 69 -2.70 20.39 6.40
N THR A 70 -2.59 21.54 7.08
CA THR A 70 -3.71 22.20 7.78
C THR A 70 -3.91 23.65 7.35
N VAL A 71 -3.13 24.14 6.38
CA VAL A 71 -3.11 25.55 5.98
C VAL A 71 -3.78 25.70 4.62
N PRO A 72 -4.84 26.52 4.50
CA PRO A 72 -5.46 26.79 3.21
C PRO A 72 -4.50 27.55 2.30
N ILE A 73 -4.33 27.06 1.08
CA ILE A 73 -3.39 27.63 0.10
C ILE A 73 -4.12 28.43 -0.98
N ALA A 74 -5.30 27.98 -1.40
CA ALA A 74 -6.12 28.65 -2.40
C ALA A 74 -7.59 28.31 -2.23
N LYS A 75 -8.44 29.17 -2.79
CA LYS A 75 -9.89 28.99 -2.82
C LYS A 75 -10.44 29.38 -4.17
N TRP A 76 -11.50 28.71 -4.57
CA TRP A 76 -12.35 29.08 -5.69
C TRP A 76 -13.79 29.17 -5.21
N LYS A 77 -14.55 30.14 -5.70
CA LYS A 77 -15.98 30.30 -5.41
C LYS A 77 -16.72 30.34 -6.74
N ARG A 78 -17.96 29.86 -6.80
CA ARG A 78 -18.75 29.91 -8.06
C ARG A 78 -18.89 31.33 -8.62
N THR A 79 -19.02 32.32 -7.75
CA THR A 79 -19.25 33.74 -8.11
C THR A 79 -17.97 34.56 -8.22
N SER A 80 -16.80 33.98 -7.92
CA SER A 80 -15.54 34.71 -7.83
C SER A 80 -14.43 33.97 -8.57
N GLU A 81 -13.36 34.70 -8.85
CA GLU A 81 -12.18 34.11 -9.45
C GLU A 81 -11.40 33.28 -8.41
N PHE A 82 -10.40 32.55 -8.91
CA PHE A 82 -9.46 31.81 -8.09
C PHE A 82 -8.69 32.77 -7.18
N GLU A 83 -8.76 32.56 -5.87
CA GLU A 83 -8.16 33.40 -4.83
C GLU A 83 -7.00 32.65 -4.19
N LEU A 84 -5.81 33.24 -4.25
CA LEU A 84 -4.65 32.75 -3.53
C LEU A 84 -4.72 33.23 -2.07
N ILE A 85 -4.71 32.29 -1.12
CA ILE A 85 -4.81 32.62 0.31
C ILE A 85 -3.42 32.75 0.94
N ASN A 86 -2.50 31.86 0.58
CA ASN A 86 -1.19 31.78 1.22
C ASN A 86 -0.11 32.44 0.35
N SER A 87 0.55 33.45 0.91
CA SER A 87 1.57 34.24 0.22
C SER A 87 2.82 33.42 -0.18
N PHE A 88 3.08 32.28 0.48
CA PHE A 88 4.17 31.37 0.13
C PHE A 88 4.05 30.79 -1.29
N PHE A 89 2.84 30.78 -1.84
CA PHE A 89 2.53 30.21 -3.14
C PHE A 89 2.35 31.26 -4.25
N VAL A 90 2.60 32.55 -3.97
CA VAL A 90 2.46 33.65 -4.95
C VAL A 90 3.38 33.42 -6.14
N GLY A 91 2.82 33.49 -7.35
CA GLY A 91 3.54 33.28 -8.61
C GLY A 91 3.95 31.83 -8.88
N ARG A 92 3.63 30.91 -7.97
CA ARG A 92 3.95 29.48 -8.09
C ARG A 92 2.71 28.62 -8.28
N LEU A 93 1.56 29.07 -7.78
CA LEU A 93 0.32 28.31 -7.83
C LEU A 93 -0.58 28.79 -8.97
N GLU A 94 -1.02 27.85 -9.79
CA GLU A 94 -1.98 28.08 -10.87
C GLU A 94 -3.09 27.03 -10.81
N ARG A 95 -4.30 27.44 -11.19
CA ARG A 95 -5.40 26.49 -11.36
C ARG A 95 -5.19 25.71 -12.66
N TYR A 96 -5.23 24.37 -12.58
CA TYR A 96 -5.10 23.52 -13.77
C TYR A 96 -6.46 23.31 -14.46
N ASN A 97 -7.44 22.84 -13.70
CA ASN A 97 -8.81 22.58 -14.15
C ASN A 97 -9.78 22.89 -12.99
N GLU A 98 -10.99 22.36 -12.99
CA GLU A 98 -11.95 22.62 -11.91
C GLU A 98 -11.56 22.04 -10.54
N ASN A 99 -10.82 20.93 -10.53
CA ASN A 99 -10.48 20.20 -9.31
C ASN A 99 -8.97 20.26 -9.00
N GLY A 100 -8.15 20.67 -9.95
CA GLY A 100 -6.70 20.51 -9.92
C GLY A 100 -5.91 21.80 -9.81
N LEU A 101 -4.71 21.67 -9.24
CA LEU A 101 -3.72 22.72 -9.03
C LEU A 101 -2.38 22.35 -9.66
N ILE A 102 -1.70 23.36 -10.18
CA ILE A 102 -0.29 23.32 -10.58
C ILE A 102 0.52 24.10 -9.55
N ILE A 103 1.58 23.48 -9.00
CA ILE A 103 2.58 24.15 -8.16
C ILE A 103 3.92 24.16 -8.89
N LYS A 104 4.39 25.33 -9.30
CA LYS A 104 5.67 25.55 -9.97
C LYS A 104 6.80 25.78 -8.97
N ASP A 105 8.02 25.59 -9.45
CA ASP A 105 9.25 25.85 -8.69
C ASP A 105 9.27 25.12 -7.35
N LEU A 106 8.96 23.81 -7.35
CA LEU A 106 8.89 23.02 -6.11
C LEU A 106 10.19 23.06 -5.30
N THR A 107 10.01 23.08 -3.98
CA THR A 107 11.03 23.03 -2.94
C THR A 107 10.70 21.92 -1.95
N THR A 108 11.63 21.57 -1.07
CA THR A 108 11.40 20.59 0.01
C THR A 108 10.28 21.01 0.97
N LYS A 109 9.95 22.30 1.05
CA LYS A 109 8.86 22.82 1.89
C LYS A 109 7.47 22.55 1.30
N ASP A 110 7.39 22.24 0.01
CA ASP A 110 6.14 21.92 -0.67
C ASP A 110 5.73 20.45 -0.43
N ALA A 111 6.59 19.61 0.15
CA ALA A 111 6.22 18.28 0.59
C ALA A 111 5.16 18.35 1.70
N GLY A 112 4.19 17.44 1.66
CA GLY A 112 3.08 17.37 2.62
C GLY A 112 1.83 16.73 2.04
N ASN A 113 0.77 16.74 2.84
CA ASN A 113 -0.55 16.29 2.41
C ASN A 113 -1.29 17.44 1.74
N TYR A 114 -1.99 17.15 0.66
CA TYR A 114 -2.84 18.12 -0.03
C TYR A 114 -4.28 17.64 0.03
N THR A 115 -5.18 18.51 0.48
CA THR A 115 -6.60 18.19 0.62
C THR A 115 -7.41 19.16 -0.22
N LEU A 116 -8.34 18.61 -1.02
CA LEU A 116 -9.38 19.39 -1.67
C LEU A 116 -10.64 19.33 -0.81
N ALA A 117 -11.08 20.48 -0.33
CA ALA A 117 -12.37 20.66 0.30
C ALA A 117 -13.38 21.22 -0.71
N VAL A 118 -14.50 20.52 -0.90
CA VAL A 118 -15.61 20.94 -1.76
C VAL A 118 -16.80 21.29 -0.88
N ILE A 119 -17.31 22.50 -1.05
CA ILE A 119 -18.44 23.05 -0.30
C ILE A 119 -19.61 23.16 -1.28
N TYR A 120 -20.72 22.50 -0.96
CA TYR A 120 -21.94 22.51 -1.76
C TYR A 120 -22.93 23.57 -1.29
N ASP A 121 -23.90 23.93 -2.14
CA ASP A 121 -24.93 24.93 -1.82
C ASP A 121 -25.82 24.54 -0.62
N ASN A 122 -25.97 23.23 -0.37
CA ASN A 122 -26.71 22.71 0.79
C ASN A 122 -25.91 22.80 2.11
N GLY A 123 -24.69 23.33 2.08
CA GLY A 123 -23.79 23.42 3.23
C GLY A 123 -22.98 22.15 3.51
N THR A 124 -23.13 21.10 2.69
CA THR A 124 -22.34 19.87 2.81
C THR A 124 -20.88 20.14 2.45
N LEU A 125 -19.98 19.56 3.25
CA LEU A 125 -18.54 19.62 3.07
C LEU A 125 -18.04 18.22 2.69
N TYR A 126 -17.33 18.12 1.56
CA TYR A 126 -16.61 16.92 1.15
C TYR A 126 -15.10 17.18 1.19
N LEU A 127 -14.34 16.24 1.73
CA LEU A 127 -12.88 16.33 1.84
C LEU A 127 -12.25 15.14 1.12
N GLU A 128 -11.41 15.39 0.12
CA GLU A 128 -10.56 14.37 -0.50
C GLU A 128 -9.09 14.70 -0.24
N GLU A 129 -8.43 13.84 0.53
CA GLU A 129 -7.02 13.96 0.87
C GLU A 129 -6.17 13.17 -0.13
N ARG A 130 -5.11 13.80 -0.64
CA ARG A 130 -4.05 13.17 -1.41
C ARG A 130 -2.71 13.50 -0.78
N THR A 131 -2.04 12.47 -0.28
CA THR A 131 -0.63 12.58 0.08
C THR A 131 0.19 12.66 -1.19
N SER A 132 0.92 13.75 -1.35
CA SER A 132 1.89 13.88 -2.42
C SER A 132 3.23 13.37 -1.91
N PRO A 133 3.73 12.21 -2.35
CA PRO A 133 5.10 11.81 -2.07
C PRO A 133 6.01 12.68 -2.94
N ILE A 134 6.14 13.98 -2.63
CA ILE A 134 7.18 14.80 -3.22
C ILE A 134 8.48 14.35 -2.58
N TYR A 135 9.04 13.27 -3.11
CA TYR A 135 10.43 12.97 -2.89
C TYR A 135 11.20 14.01 -3.72
N VAL A 136 11.74 15.02 -3.06
CA VAL A 136 12.74 15.91 -3.66
C VAL A 136 14.08 15.25 -3.36
N PRO A 137 14.60 14.32 -4.20
CA PRO A 137 15.99 13.94 -4.06
C PRO A 137 16.80 15.23 -4.20
N SER A 138 17.80 15.42 -3.35
CA SER A 138 18.87 16.38 -3.61
C SER A 138 19.36 16.15 -5.05
N LEU A 139 18.91 17.02 -5.97
CA LEU A 139 18.96 16.89 -7.43
C LEU A 139 20.32 16.36 -7.95
N PRO A 140 20.36 15.55 -9.04
CA PRO A 140 19.82 15.94 -10.34
C PRO A 140 19.09 14.82 -11.11
N SER A 141 17.77 14.94 -11.20
CA SER A 141 16.97 14.60 -12.38
C SER A 141 15.52 14.91 -12.02
N CYS A 142 15.00 16.05 -12.49
CA CYS A 142 13.62 16.44 -12.22
C CYS A 142 12.66 15.54 -13.00
N GLU A 143 11.92 14.70 -12.28
CA GLU A 143 10.62 14.23 -12.73
C GLU A 143 9.72 14.18 -11.49
N ALA A 144 8.91 15.23 -11.31
CA ALA A 144 7.77 15.18 -10.39
C ALA A 144 6.54 14.83 -11.23
N GLN A 145 6.02 13.62 -11.06
CA GLN A 145 4.74 13.20 -11.62
C GLN A 145 3.84 12.72 -10.48
N ILE A 146 2.60 13.21 -10.44
CA ILE A 146 1.50 12.48 -9.81
C ILE A 146 0.42 12.30 -10.86
N TYR A 147 0.34 11.07 -11.37
CA TYR A 147 -0.80 10.55 -12.13
C TYR A 147 -1.55 9.57 -11.24
N ASN A 148 -2.89 9.68 -11.23
CA ASN A 148 -3.76 8.52 -11.06
C ASN A 148 -4.68 8.47 -12.29
N GLU A 149 -4.10 8.18 -13.45
CA GLU A 149 -4.82 7.69 -14.62
C GLU A 149 -4.29 6.29 -14.95
N THR A 150 -5.19 5.31 -14.99
CA THR A 150 -4.97 4.07 -15.73
C THR A 150 -4.85 4.43 -17.22
N ASN A 151 -3.61 4.43 -17.73
CA ASN A 151 -3.23 4.53 -19.14
C ASN A 151 -3.96 5.57 -19.99
N THR A 152 -3.31 6.71 -20.22
CA THR A 152 -3.50 7.44 -21.48
C THR A 152 -2.18 8.02 -21.93
N SER A 153 -1.62 7.44 -22.99
CA SER A 153 -0.50 8.01 -23.73
C SER A 153 -1.03 8.85 -24.90
N HIS A 154 -0.42 10.02 -25.06
CA HIS A 154 -0.85 11.12 -25.92
C HIS A 154 -0.49 10.91 -27.42
N LEU A 155 -1.40 11.34 -28.29
CA LEU A 155 -1.23 11.93 -29.64
C LEU A 155 -0.73 11.05 -30.81
N ASN A 156 -1.66 10.72 -31.72
CA ASN A 156 -1.85 11.56 -32.91
C ASN A 156 -3.22 11.31 -33.57
N GLY A 157 -3.78 12.37 -34.17
CA GLY A 157 -5.21 12.57 -34.35
C GLY A 157 -5.99 11.57 -35.21
N ARG A 158 -7.23 11.34 -34.80
CA ARG A 158 -8.40 11.14 -35.66
C ARG A 158 -9.66 11.26 -34.78
N ASN A 159 -10.67 11.96 -35.27
CA ASN A 159 -11.99 12.06 -34.64
C ASN A 159 -12.64 10.67 -34.64
N ASP A 160 -12.57 9.97 -33.50
CA ASP A 160 -13.52 8.94 -33.15
C ASP A 160 -13.87 9.14 -31.67
N SER A 161 -15.14 9.40 -31.40
CA SER A 161 -15.70 9.52 -30.07
C SER A 161 -15.61 8.18 -29.35
N ILE A 162 -14.61 8.04 -28.47
CA ILE A 162 -14.50 6.91 -27.57
C ILE A 162 -15.33 7.21 -26.33
N GLN A 163 -16.35 6.38 -26.09
CA GLN A 163 -17.12 6.41 -24.86
C GLN A 163 -16.19 6.20 -23.67
N VAL A 164 -16.13 7.22 -22.80
CA VAL A 164 -15.47 7.17 -21.50
C VAL A 164 -16.25 6.18 -20.64
N SER A 165 -15.57 5.12 -20.17
CA SER A 165 -16.14 4.14 -19.25
C SER A 165 -16.50 4.82 -17.93
N PRO A 166 -17.67 4.51 -17.32
CA PRO A 166 -18.04 5.05 -16.02
C PRO A 166 -17.03 4.64 -14.96
N CYS A 167 -16.76 5.52 -14.00
CA CYS A 167 -16.11 5.18 -12.74
C CYS A 167 -17.05 4.23 -11.97
N ASP A 168 -17.02 2.94 -12.29
CA ASP A 168 -17.72 1.93 -11.52
C ASP A 168 -16.95 1.76 -10.20
N GLY A 169 -17.55 2.21 -9.10
CA GLY A 169 -17.01 2.21 -7.72
C GLY A 169 -16.81 0.81 -7.12
N ARG A 170 -16.41 -0.17 -7.93
CA ARG A 170 -16.17 -1.56 -7.55
C ARG A 170 -14.79 -2.09 -7.94
N HIS A 171 -13.85 -1.23 -8.29
CA HIS A 171 -12.46 -1.64 -8.38
C HIS A 171 -11.81 -1.62 -6.99
N MET A 172 -11.89 -2.75 -6.27
CA MET A 172 -10.90 -3.00 -5.23
C MET A 172 -9.52 -3.06 -5.91
N PRO A 173 -8.51 -2.34 -5.40
CA PRO A 173 -7.17 -2.37 -5.98
C PRO A 173 -6.68 -3.82 -5.95
N GLU A 174 -6.13 -4.31 -7.07
CA GLU A 174 -5.64 -5.68 -7.22
C GLU A 174 -4.65 -6.10 -6.11
N PHE A 175 -4.00 -5.12 -5.47
CA PHE A 175 -3.18 -5.28 -4.28
C PHE A 175 -3.91 -5.86 -3.07
N ILE A 176 -5.18 -5.50 -2.82
CA ILE A 176 -5.98 -6.05 -1.71
C ILE A 176 -6.30 -7.52 -1.96
N ILE A 177 -6.58 -7.90 -3.20
CA ILE A 177 -6.79 -9.30 -3.58
C ILE A 177 -5.50 -10.11 -3.33
N GLY A 178 -4.34 -9.54 -3.67
CA GLY A 178 -3.04 -10.14 -3.37
C GLY A 178 -2.79 -10.34 -1.88
N ILE A 179 -3.05 -9.32 -1.05
CA ILE A 179 -2.87 -9.40 0.42
C ILE A 179 -3.84 -10.42 1.03
N LEU A 180 -5.11 -10.42 0.62
CA LEU A 180 -6.11 -11.37 1.11
C LEU A 180 -5.77 -12.81 0.71
N ALA A 181 -5.23 -13.03 -0.49
CA ALA A 181 -4.76 -14.35 -0.92
C ALA A 181 -3.57 -14.84 -0.07
N VAL A 182 -2.59 -13.97 0.21
CA VAL A 182 -1.43 -14.32 1.04
C VAL A 182 -1.84 -14.60 2.49
N LEU A 183 -2.73 -13.78 3.06
CA LEU A 183 -3.27 -14.00 4.42
C LEU A 183 -4.10 -15.30 4.47
N GLY A 184 -4.92 -15.56 3.47
CA GLY A 184 -5.72 -16.79 3.36
C GLY A 184 -4.85 -18.04 3.32
N ILE A 185 -3.80 -18.05 2.50
CA ILE A 185 -2.84 -19.16 2.42
C ILE A 185 -2.13 -19.36 3.76
N SER A 186 -1.71 -18.27 4.41
CA SER A 186 -1.02 -18.32 5.70
C SER A 186 -1.88 -18.94 6.80
N ILE A 187 -3.16 -18.56 6.88
CA ILE A 187 -4.13 -19.12 7.83
C ILE A 187 -4.36 -20.62 7.56
N LEU A 188 -4.44 -21.01 6.29
CA LEU A 188 -4.65 -22.40 5.91
C LEU A 188 -3.45 -23.29 6.29
N VAL A 189 -2.23 -22.79 6.08
CA VAL A 189 -0.99 -23.48 6.50
C VAL A 189 -0.96 -23.63 8.03
N LEU A 190 -1.24 -22.56 8.78
CA LEU A 190 -1.31 -22.62 10.24
C LEU A 190 -2.34 -23.65 10.72
N SER A 191 -3.53 -23.66 10.12
CA SER A 191 -4.60 -24.61 10.46
C SER A 191 -4.17 -26.07 10.26
N LEU A 192 -3.50 -26.37 9.14
CA LEU A 192 -2.98 -27.71 8.87
C LEU A 192 -1.87 -28.13 9.85
N THR A 193 -1.00 -27.20 10.26
CA THR A 193 0.04 -27.50 11.26
C THR A 193 -0.55 -27.83 12.62
N VAL A 194 -1.58 -27.10 13.06
CA VAL A 194 -2.29 -27.37 14.32
C VAL A 194 -2.97 -28.74 14.28
N ILE A 195 -3.64 -29.09 13.18
CA ILE A 195 -4.27 -30.42 13.01
C ILE A 195 -3.21 -31.54 13.10
N CYS A 196 -2.06 -31.39 12.46
CA CYS A 196 -0.95 -32.34 12.54
C CYS A 196 -0.41 -32.49 13.97
N LEU A 197 -0.24 -31.39 14.69
CA LEU A 197 0.18 -31.38 16.10
C LEU A 197 -0.83 -32.10 16.99
N CYS A 198 -2.13 -31.83 16.83
CA CYS A 198 -3.20 -32.48 17.57
C CYS A 198 -3.21 -33.99 17.35
N ARG A 199 -3.04 -34.47 16.11
CA ARG A 199 -2.94 -35.90 15.80
C ARG A 199 -1.74 -36.54 16.49
N LYS A 200 -0.58 -35.89 16.45
CA LYS A 200 0.65 -36.39 17.08
C LYS A 200 0.52 -36.46 18.61
N LEU A 201 -0.08 -35.43 19.23
CA LEU A 201 -0.37 -35.42 20.66
C LEU A 201 -1.36 -36.52 21.06
N ASN A 202 -2.36 -36.82 20.23
CA ASN A 202 -3.32 -37.89 20.51
C ASN A 202 -2.64 -39.27 20.50
N VAL A 203 -1.72 -39.51 19.56
CA VAL A 203 -0.91 -40.75 19.53
C VAL A 203 -0.05 -40.88 20.79
N LEU A 204 0.65 -39.81 21.18
CA LEU A 204 1.45 -39.77 22.42
C LEU A 204 0.60 -40.04 23.66
N ARG A 205 -0.58 -39.42 23.76
CA ARG A 205 -1.53 -39.64 24.85
C ARG A 205 -1.99 -41.09 24.93
N ASN A 206 -2.29 -41.72 23.79
CA ASN A 206 -2.70 -43.12 23.74
C ASN A 206 -1.59 -44.07 24.15
N ASN A 207 -0.34 -43.79 23.75
CA ASN A 207 0.82 -44.58 24.17
C ASN A 207 1.07 -44.46 25.68
N LEU A 208 1.00 -43.25 26.25
CA LEU A 208 1.09 -43.03 27.70
C LEU A 208 0.02 -43.83 28.47
N ARG A 209 -1.23 -43.85 27.99
CA ARG A 209 -2.30 -44.65 28.60
C ARG A 209 -2.00 -46.15 28.57
N LYS A 210 -1.41 -46.66 27.48
CA LYS A 210 -1.00 -48.07 27.38
C LYS A 210 0.11 -48.41 28.39
N THR A 211 1.14 -47.57 28.49
CA THR A 211 2.25 -47.77 29.44
C THR A 211 1.78 -47.74 30.90
N GLN A 212 0.84 -46.85 31.24
CA GLN A 212 0.27 -46.80 32.61
C GLN A 212 -0.53 -48.06 32.96
N ARG A 213 -1.25 -48.66 32.00
CA ARG A 213 -1.96 -49.94 32.21
C ARG A 213 -1.00 -51.09 32.45
N GLN A 214 0.06 -51.20 31.65
CA GLN A 214 1.08 -52.25 31.82
C GLN A 214 1.74 -52.19 33.20
N LYS A 215 2.14 -50.99 33.65
CA LYS A 215 2.70 -50.81 35.01
C LYS A 215 1.70 -51.17 36.12
N GLY A 216 0.41 -50.89 35.92
CA GLY A 216 -0.63 -51.23 36.89
C GLY A 216 -0.87 -52.74 37.02
N GLU A 217 -0.73 -53.50 35.93
CA GLU A 217 -0.84 -54.97 35.94
C GLU A 217 0.38 -55.63 36.60
N GLU A 218 1.59 -55.11 36.34
CA GLU A 218 2.83 -55.59 36.96
C GLU A 218 2.87 -55.38 38.48
N LEU A 219 2.30 -54.27 38.97
CA LEU A 219 2.14 -54.03 40.41
C LEU A 219 1.12 -54.98 41.07
N ARG A 220 0.08 -55.40 40.33
CA ARG A 220 -0.92 -56.35 40.87
C ARG A 220 -0.36 -57.76 40.99
N SER A 221 0.42 -58.23 40.01
CA SER A 221 1.04 -59.56 40.09
C SER A 221 2.06 -59.69 41.23
N LEU A 222 2.68 -58.58 41.65
CA LEU A 222 3.58 -58.54 42.82
C LEU A 222 2.86 -58.55 44.17
N THR A 223 1.55 -58.26 44.21
CA THR A 223 0.78 -58.13 45.47
C THR A 223 -0.05 -59.39 45.79
N GLU A 224 -0.15 -60.34 44.88
CA GLU A 224 -0.73 -61.66 45.18
C GLU A 224 0.25 -62.49 46.02
N VAL A 225 0.15 -62.31 47.34
CA VAL A 225 0.82 -63.18 48.33
C VAL A 225 0.20 -64.57 48.19
N PRO A 226 0.99 -65.64 47.91
CA PRO A 226 0.46 -66.98 47.83
C PRO A 226 -0.20 -67.33 49.16
N GLY A 227 -1.49 -67.66 49.06
CA GLY A 227 -2.34 -67.96 50.19
C GLY A 227 -1.70 -69.00 51.10
N SER A 228 -1.58 -68.63 52.36
CA SER A 228 -1.40 -69.53 53.48
C SER A 228 -2.57 -70.51 53.48
N GLN A 229 -2.36 -71.72 52.97
CA GLN A 229 -3.26 -72.84 53.24
C GLN A 229 -3.15 -73.16 54.73
N VAL A 230 -4.25 -72.92 55.45
CA VAL A 230 -4.50 -73.40 56.81
C VAL A 230 -5.63 -74.42 56.72
#